data_AF-A0A976KUQ9-F1
#
_entry.id   AF-A0A976KUQ9-F1
#
_cell.length_a   1.000
_cell.length_b   1.000
_cell.length_c   1.000
_cell.angle_alpha   90.00
_cell.angle_beta   90.00
_cell.angle_gamma   90.00
#
_symmetry.space_group_name_H-M   'P 1'
#
loop_
_entity.id
_entity.type
_entity.pdbx_description
1 polymer ?
#
loop_
_entity_poly.entity_id
_entity_poly.type
_entity_poly.pdbx_seq_one_letter_code
_entity_poly.pdbx_strand_id
1 'polypeptide(L)' 'MADLFSDEWMKSFMEQWNAEPDLSDALAKINFNSVIAYGFDGEDTPRGVINI' A
#
# COMPACT_ATOMS: atom_id res chain seq x y z
N MET A 1 10.63 10.36 11.63
CA MET A 1 11.04 9.03 11.14
C MET A 1 9.80 8.16 11.29
N ALA A 2 9.01 8.01 10.23
CA ALA A 2 7.87 7.09 10.32
C ALA A 2 8.45 5.67 10.38
N ASP A 3 8.07 4.90 11.40
CA ASP A 3 8.47 3.50 11.49
C ASP A 3 8.00 2.76 10.24
N LEU A 4 8.86 1.88 9.70
CA LEU A 4 8.52 1.06 8.54
C LEU A 4 7.22 0.30 8.84
N PHE A 5 6.25 0.35 7.92
CA PHE A 5 4.90 -0.22 8.10
C PHE A 5 3.95 0.54 9.04
N SER A 6 4.28 1.77 9.45
CA SER A 6 3.33 2.63 10.16
C SER A 6 2.23 3.14 9.24
N ASP A 7 1.07 3.48 9.82
CA ASP A 7 -0.09 4.04 9.11
C ASP A 7 0.27 5.26 8.24
N GLU A 8 1.14 6.14 8.76
CA GLU A 8 1.66 7.31 8.02
C GLU A 8 2.55 6.93 6.84
N TRP A 9 3.46 5.95 7.02
CA TRP A 9 4.34 5.49 5.94
C TRP A 9 3.55 4.79 4.84
N MET A 10 2.60 3.95 5.26
CA MET A 10 1.64 3.24 4.42
C MET A 10 0.81 4.19 3.56
N LYS A 11 0.25 5.25 4.15
CA LYS A 11 -0.49 6.30 3.42
C LYS A 11 0.40 7.10 2.49
N SER A 12 1.60 7.50 2.93
CA SER A 12 2.53 8.26 2.10
C SER A 12 3.05 7.44 0.91
N PHE A 13 3.26 6.14 1.08
CA PHE A 13 3.62 5.23 -0.01
C PHE A 13 2.46 5.08 -1.00
N MET A 14 1.24 4.88 -0.51
CA MET A 14 0.04 4.83 -1.34
C MET A 14 -0.16 6.13 -2.13
N GLU A 15 0.04 7.30 -1.51
CA GLU A 15 -0.05 8.59 -2.20
C GLU A 15 1.00 8.72 -3.29
N GLN A 16 2.25 8.34 -3.03
CA GLN A 16 3.32 8.34 -4.04
C GLN A 16 3.06 7.34 -5.16
N TRP A 17 2.49 6.17 -4.85
CA TRP A 17 2.15 5.15 -5.82
C TRP A 17 0.96 5.58 -6.71
N ASN A 18 -0.02 6.27 -6.13
CA ASN A 18 -1.11 6.89 -6.87
C ASN A 18 -0.70 8.19 -7.60
N ALA A 19 0.40 8.83 -7.19
CA ALA A 19 0.94 10.01 -7.84
C ALA A 19 1.55 9.71 -9.22
N GLU A 20 1.72 8.43 -9.59
CA GLU A 20 1.96 8.03 -10.97
C GLU A 20 0.64 7.78 -11.70
N PRO A 21 0.18 8.72 -12.55
CA PRO A 21 -1.09 8.59 -13.26
C PRO A 21 -1.09 7.43 -14.26
N ASP A 22 0.03 7.11 -14.91
CA ASP A 22 0.09 5.96 -15.83
C ASP A 22 -0.19 4.62 -15.11
N LEU A 23 0.26 4.51 -13.85
CA LEU A 23 0.07 3.30 -13.05
C LEU A 23 -1.33 3.27 -12.43
N SER A 24 -1.74 4.35 -11.76
CA SER A 24 -3.05 4.42 -11.09
C SER A 24 -4.21 4.38 -12.10
N ASP A 25 -4.09 5.02 -13.27
CA ASP A 25 -5.11 5.03 -14.32
C ASP A 25 -5.22 3.65 -15.00
N ALA A 26 -4.09 2.95 -15.20
CA ALA A 26 -4.10 1.57 -15.71
C ALA A 26 -4.74 0.58 -14.72
N LEU A 27 -4.44 0.70 -13.43
CA LEU A 27 -5.03 -0.11 -12.37
C LEU A 27 -6.52 0.23 -12.17
N ALA A 28 -6.89 1.51 -12.25
CA ALA A 28 -8.28 1.94 -12.17
C ALA A 28 -9.13 1.44 -13.34
N LYS A 29 -8.57 1.38 -14.57
CA LYS A 29 -9.27 0.86 -15.76
C LYS A 29 -9.72 -0.59 -15.63
N ILE A 30 -8.97 -1.40 -14.88
CA ILE A 30 -9.31 -2.81 -14.65
C ILE A 30 -10.08 -3.01 -13.33
N ASN A 31 -10.49 -1.91 -12.67
CA ASN A 31 -11.11 -1.93 -11.35
C ASN A 31 -10.24 -2.69 -10.33
N PHE A 32 -8.93 -2.51 -10.43
CA PHE A 32 -7.97 -3.19 -9.57
C PHE A 32 -8.14 -2.71 -8.14
N ASN A 33 -8.50 -3.63 -7.27
CA ASN A 33 -8.46 -3.42 -5.84
C ASN A 33 -7.44 -4.41 -5.25
N SER A 34 -6.50 -3.91 -4.46
CA SER A 34 -5.50 -4.73 -3.79
C SER A 34 -5.38 -4.36 -2.33
N VAL A 35 -5.33 -5.40 -1.51
CA VAL A 35 -5.05 -5.31 -0.09
C VAL A 35 -3.53 -5.38 0.07
N ILE A 36 -2.90 -4.27 0.42
CA ILE A 36 -1.46 -4.25 0.67
C ILE A 36 -1.23 -4.58 2.14
N ALA A 37 -0.86 -5.84 2.38
CA ALA A 37 -0.41 -6.29 3.69
C ALA A 37 1.09 -6.05 3.82
N TYR A 38 1.45 -5.32 4.87
CA TYR A 38 2.81 -5.02 5.25
C TYR A 38 3.19 -5.85 6.47
N GLY A 39 4.28 -6.58 6.37
CA GLY A 39 4.80 -7.43 7.43
C GLY A 39 6.23 -7.85 7.13
N PHE A 40 6.86 -8.52 8.09
CA PHE A 40 8.14 -9.16 7.87
C PHE A 40 7.94 -10.61 7.42
N ASP A 41 8.78 -11.05 6.47
CA ASP A 41 8.83 -12.45 6.07
C ASP A 41 9.17 -13.32 7.29
N GLY A 42 8.23 -14.17 7.71
CA GLY A 42 8.35 -15.02 8.90
C GLY A 42 7.48 -14.63 10.11
N GLU A 43 6.70 -13.54 10.06
CA GLU A 43 5.68 -13.25 11.09
C GLU A 43 4.31 -13.86 10.71
N ASP A 44 3.62 -14.47 11.68
CA ASP A 44 2.32 -15.13 11.50
C ASP A 44 1.19 -14.14 11.15
N THR A 45 1.36 -12.86 11.51
CA THR A 45 0.39 -11.79 11.27
C THR A 45 1.03 -10.56 10.61
N PRO A 46 0.38 -9.96 9.59
CA PRO A 46 0.85 -8.72 9.00
C PRO A 46 0.81 -7.58 10.03
N ARG A 47 1.88 -6.78 10.10
CA ARG A 47 1.99 -5.65 11.04
C ARG A 47 1.10 -4.47 10.66
N GLY A 48 0.75 -4.35 9.39
CA GLY A 48 -0.18 -3.36 8.89
C GLY A 48 -0.92 -3.90 7.69
N VAL A 49 -2.22 -3.63 7.58
CA VAL A 49 -3.02 -4.01 6.40
C VAL A 49 -3.70 -2.75 5.90
N ILE A 50 -3.39 -2.35 4.67
CA ILE A 50 -4.17 -1.34 3.95
C ILE A 50 -5.17 -2.08 3.06
N ASN A 51 -6.46 -1.86 3.31
CA ASN A 51 -7.54 -2.29 2.44
C ASN A 51 -8.18 -1.04 1.82
N ILE A 52 -8.12 -0.90 0.50
CA ILE A 52 -8.78 0.18 -0.27
C ILE A 52 -9.94 -0.37 -1.08
#